data_AF-A0A7X4BCJ6-F1
#
_entry.id   AF-A0A7X4BCJ6-F1
#
_cell.length_a   1.000
_cell.length_b   1.000
_cell.length_c   1.000
_cell.angle_alpha   90.00
_cell.angle_beta   90.00
_cell.angle_gamma   90.00
#
_symmetry.space_group_name_H-M   'P 1'
#
loop_
_entity.id
_entity.type
_entity.pdbx_description
1 polymer ?
#
loop_
_entity_poly.entity_id
_entity_poly.type
_entity_poly.pdbx_seq_one_letter_code
_entity_poly.pdbx_strand_id
1 'polypeptide(L)'
;MSLARKLVPGVALALLLAACEDDPVGPDNALSEEESVALLKGAGIALAQVLEDSTLIVGVSESGLIARCPLGGQAELVGAFIEEPGDTARLGVDFLITPNECVIAADEIQFTVDPGPALRYQLLVEIIAATFEFNISGMITGGVDWTLDDRSGNCAMNLTLEAVPDLVNETLTGVYRGTLCGHEVEIDATTLLVVDL
;
A
#
# COMPACT_ATOMS: atom_id res chain seq x y z
N MET A 1 29.41 67.89 32.73
CA MET A 1 30.52 66.99 33.13
C MET A 1 30.02 65.55 33.12
N SER A 2 30.91 64.62 32.78
CA SER A 2 30.74 63.17 32.59
C SER A 2 30.55 62.72 31.13
N LEU A 3 31.68 62.23 30.61
CA LEU A 3 31.89 61.51 29.36
C LEU A 3 31.41 60.06 29.49
N ALA A 4 30.86 59.49 28.41
CA ALA A 4 31.31 58.23 27.81
C ALA A 4 30.42 57.90 26.58
N ARG A 5 30.93 57.93 25.33
CA ARG A 5 31.61 56.82 24.60
C ARG A 5 30.62 55.68 24.31
N LYS A 6 30.34 55.22 23.09
CA LYS A 6 31.08 55.09 21.81
C LYS A 6 30.05 55.00 20.64
N LEU A 7 30.21 55.61 19.46
CA LEU A 7 30.90 55.07 18.26
C LEU A 7 30.63 53.57 18.06
N VAL A 8 29.99 53.06 16.99
CA VAL A 8 30.33 53.19 15.56
C VAL A 8 29.10 52.84 14.69
N PRO A 9 28.87 53.55 13.56
CA PRO A 9 27.95 53.16 12.51
C PRO A 9 28.64 52.27 11.45
N GLY A 10 27.94 51.28 10.92
CA GLY A 10 28.23 50.69 9.61
C GLY A 10 28.84 49.28 9.60
N VAL A 11 28.00 48.27 9.34
CA VAL A 11 28.28 47.07 8.51
C VAL A 11 26.92 46.71 7.89
N ALA A 12 26.63 47.23 6.70
CA ALA A 12 26.85 46.52 5.44
C ALA A 12 25.97 45.26 5.30
N LEU A 13 24.79 45.44 4.70
CA LEU A 13 24.43 44.80 3.44
C LEU A 13 25.10 43.43 3.18
N ALA A 14 24.65 42.37 3.86
CA ALA A 14 25.04 40.98 3.57
C ALA A 14 23.91 39.96 3.85
N LEU A 15 22.65 40.38 3.72
CA LEU A 15 21.46 39.55 4.01
C LEU A 15 20.76 39.00 2.75
N LEU A 16 21.46 38.85 1.62
CA LEU A 16 20.82 38.48 0.35
C LEU A 16 21.35 37.21 -0.36
N LEU A 17 22.20 36.38 0.26
CA LEU A 17 22.79 35.23 -0.46
C LEU A 17 22.96 33.92 0.36
N ALA A 18 22.12 33.65 1.37
CA ALA A 18 22.21 32.39 2.14
C ALA A 18 20.89 31.63 2.31
N ALA A 19 19.92 31.86 1.42
CA ALA A 19 18.68 31.07 1.36
C ALA A 19 18.38 30.69 -0.10
N CYS A 20 19.40 30.18 -0.80
CA CYS A 20 19.12 29.09 -1.73
C CYS A 20 19.21 27.84 -0.85
N GLU A 21 18.10 27.48 -0.21
CA GLU A 21 17.91 26.07 0.12
C GLU A 21 18.05 25.37 -1.23
N ASP A 22 19.11 24.56 -1.36
CA ASP A 22 19.23 23.57 -2.40
C ASP A 22 18.02 22.64 -2.23
N ASP A 23 16.85 23.07 -2.71
CA ASP A 23 15.81 22.14 -3.13
C ASP A 23 16.52 21.26 -4.14
N PRO A 24 16.72 19.96 -3.86
CA PRO A 24 17.22 19.08 -4.88
C PRO A 24 16.10 19.01 -5.91
N VAL A 25 16.19 19.86 -6.94
CA VAL A 25 15.47 19.72 -8.20
C VAL A 25 16.10 18.53 -8.93
N GLY A 26 16.08 17.36 -8.29
CA GLY A 26 16.15 16.10 -8.98
C GLY A 26 14.87 15.94 -9.79
N PRO A 27 14.88 15.18 -10.89
CA PRO A 27 13.64 14.81 -11.54
C PRO A 27 12.72 14.20 -10.48
N ASP A 28 11.48 14.68 -10.43
CA ASP A 28 10.45 14.22 -9.51
C ASP A 28 10.07 12.78 -9.91
N ASN A 29 10.92 11.83 -9.52
CA ASN A 29 10.75 10.41 -9.79
C ASN A 29 9.69 9.80 -8.87
N ALA A 30 8.91 10.62 -8.17
CA ALA A 30 7.77 10.18 -7.37
C ALA A 30 6.61 9.77 -8.30
N LEU A 31 5.84 8.79 -7.86
CA LEU A 31 4.54 8.50 -8.47
C LEU A 31 3.57 9.63 -8.12
N SER A 32 2.72 10.01 -9.07
CA SER A 32 1.53 10.79 -8.76
C SER A 32 0.58 10.00 -7.84
N GLU A 33 -0.38 10.67 -7.21
CA GLU A 33 -1.42 9.98 -6.42
C GLU A 33 -2.18 8.95 -7.29
N GLU A 34 -2.52 9.32 -8.53
CA GLU A 34 -3.20 8.45 -9.50
C GLU A 34 -2.38 7.21 -9.85
N GLU A 35 -1.08 7.39 -10.13
CA GLU A 35 -0.15 6.29 -10.41
C GLU A 35 0.03 5.38 -9.18
N SER A 36 0.06 5.97 -7.99
CA SER A 36 0.18 5.24 -6.72
C SER A 36 -1.04 4.35 -6.47
N VAL A 37 -2.25 4.88 -6.72
CA VAL A 37 -3.50 4.11 -6.64
C VAL A 37 -3.54 3.02 -7.71
N ALA A 38 -3.10 3.31 -8.94
CA ALA A 38 -3.02 2.30 -10.01
C ALA A 38 -2.05 1.16 -9.65
N LEU A 39 -0.89 1.46 -9.05
CA LEU A 39 0.04 0.46 -8.55
C LEU A 39 -0.63 -0.48 -7.53
N LEU A 40 -1.35 0.09 -6.55
CA LEU A 40 -2.06 -0.68 -5.53
C LEU A 40 -3.19 -1.53 -6.13
N LYS A 41 -3.98 -0.99 -7.06
CA LYS A 41 -5.03 -1.72 -7.79
C LYS A 41 -4.44 -2.90 -8.57
N GLY A 42 -3.35 -2.67 -9.32
CA GLY A 42 -2.68 -3.72 -10.08
C GLY A 42 -2.17 -4.85 -9.19
N ALA A 43 -1.64 -4.52 -8.02
CA ALA A 43 -1.20 -5.51 -7.03
C ALA A 43 -2.39 -6.28 -6.44
N GLY A 44 -3.51 -5.60 -6.14
CA GLY A 44 -4.74 -6.23 -5.67
C GLY A 44 -5.33 -7.22 -6.68
N ILE A 45 -5.40 -6.84 -7.97
CA ILE A 45 -5.84 -7.71 -9.06
C ILE A 45 -4.93 -8.93 -9.18
N ALA A 46 -3.61 -8.71 -9.15
CA ALA A 46 -2.64 -9.81 -9.20
C ALA A 46 -2.85 -10.78 -8.03
N LEU A 47 -3.01 -10.28 -6.81
CA LEU A 47 -3.27 -11.11 -5.63
C LEU A 47 -4.60 -11.87 -5.75
N ALA A 48 -5.68 -11.22 -6.21
CA ALA A 48 -6.98 -11.86 -6.39
C ALA A 48 -6.90 -13.05 -7.36
N GLN A 49 -6.23 -12.89 -8.50
CA GLN A 49 -6.04 -13.98 -9.48
C GLN A 49 -5.29 -15.18 -8.90
N VAL A 50 -4.33 -14.93 -7.99
CA VAL A 50 -3.60 -15.98 -7.30
C VAL A 50 -4.50 -16.74 -6.33
N LEU A 51 -5.40 -16.04 -5.65
CA LEU A 51 -6.34 -16.64 -4.70
C LEU A 51 -7.48 -17.39 -5.40
N GLU A 52 -7.90 -16.94 -6.59
CA GLU A 52 -8.91 -17.63 -7.40
C GLU A 52 -8.44 -18.98 -7.95
N ASP A 53 -7.12 -19.20 -8.08
CA ASP A 53 -6.57 -20.52 -8.35
C ASP A 53 -6.73 -21.40 -7.11
N SER A 54 -7.91 -21.99 -6.97
CA SER A 54 -8.38 -22.82 -5.85
C SER A 54 -7.42 -23.95 -5.43
N THR A 55 -6.44 -24.31 -6.26
CA THR A 55 -5.40 -25.28 -5.91
C THR A 55 -4.34 -24.73 -4.95
N LEU A 56 -4.22 -23.40 -4.85
CA LEU A 56 -3.18 -22.71 -4.08
C LEU A 56 -3.61 -22.36 -2.65
N ILE A 57 -4.92 -22.25 -2.38
CA ILE A 57 -5.46 -21.92 -1.05
C ILE A 57 -5.07 -22.98 0.00
N VAL A 58 -4.93 -24.25 -0.39
CA VAL A 58 -4.53 -25.34 0.52
C VAL A 58 -2.99 -25.42 0.70
N GLY A 59 -2.23 -24.64 -0.08
CA GLY A 59 -0.78 -24.77 -0.23
C GLY A 59 0.08 -23.70 0.45
N VAL A 60 -0.52 -22.61 0.97
CA VAL A 60 0.25 -21.57 1.66
C VAL A 60 0.67 -22.10 3.04
N SER A 61 1.84 -22.72 3.06
CA SER A 61 2.54 -23.17 4.27
C SER A 61 3.71 -22.22 4.57
N GLU A 62 4.42 -22.44 5.68
CA GLU A 62 5.68 -21.75 5.97
C GLU A 62 6.72 -21.85 4.82
N SER A 63 6.54 -22.78 3.89
CA SER A 63 7.41 -22.99 2.73
C SER A 63 7.23 -21.93 1.62
N GLY A 64 6.23 -21.06 1.73
CA GLY A 64 5.91 -20.05 0.72
C GLY A 64 5.16 -20.61 -0.50
N LEU A 65 4.42 -19.71 -1.17
CA LEU A 65 3.73 -19.95 -2.43
C LEU A 65 4.33 -19.02 -3.48
N ILE A 66 4.83 -19.58 -4.59
CA ILE A 66 5.25 -18.77 -5.74
C ILE A 66 4.07 -18.64 -6.69
N ALA A 67 3.65 -17.42 -6.93
CA ALA A 67 2.57 -17.08 -7.82
C ALA A 67 3.08 -16.27 -9.02
N ARG A 68 2.52 -16.53 -10.20
CA ARG A 68 2.90 -15.79 -11.42
C ARG A 68 2.10 -14.50 -11.48
N CYS A 69 2.78 -13.40 -11.79
CA CYS A 69 2.08 -12.14 -12.00
C CYS A 69 1.42 -12.10 -13.38
N PRO A 70 0.36 -11.29 -13.57
CA PRO A 70 -0.51 -11.39 -14.74
C PRO A 70 0.20 -11.12 -16.07
N LEU A 71 1.21 -10.25 -16.06
CA LEU A 71 1.92 -9.81 -17.27
C LEU A 71 3.39 -10.26 -17.34
N GLY A 72 3.90 -10.99 -16.34
CA GLY A 72 5.29 -11.46 -16.30
C GLY A 72 5.88 -11.42 -14.90
N GLY A 73 6.95 -12.19 -14.67
CA GLY A 73 7.57 -12.32 -13.35
C GLY A 73 6.75 -13.14 -12.36
N GLN A 74 7.03 -12.97 -11.07
CA GLN A 74 6.39 -13.74 -10.00
C GLN A 74 6.38 -12.97 -8.67
N ALA A 75 5.54 -13.41 -7.75
CA ALA A 75 5.56 -12.98 -6.36
C ALA A 75 5.58 -14.21 -5.45
N GLU A 76 6.40 -14.15 -4.39
CA GLU A 76 6.39 -15.14 -3.32
C GLU A 76 5.48 -14.66 -2.19
N LEU A 77 4.55 -15.50 -1.77
CA LEU A 77 3.64 -15.26 -0.67
C LEU A 77 3.99 -16.22 0.47
N VAL A 78 4.41 -15.69 1.60
CA VAL A 78 4.73 -16.48 2.80
C VAL A 78 3.80 -16.07 3.92
N GLY A 79 3.09 -17.03 4.52
CA GLY A 79 2.21 -16.70 5.63
C GLY A 79 1.19 -17.79 5.93
N ALA A 80 0.07 -17.40 6.53
CA ALA A 80 -0.93 -18.33 7.01
C ALA A 80 -2.36 -17.82 6.81
N PHE A 81 -3.27 -18.76 6.63
CA PHE A 81 -4.69 -18.56 6.83
C PHE A 81 -5.00 -18.71 8.32
N ILE A 82 -5.87 -17.84 8.82
CA ILE A 82 -6.35 -17.83 10.19
C ILE A 82 -7.79 -18.29 10.15
N GLU A 83 -8.11 -19.39 10.81
CA GLU A 83 -9.49 -19.87 11.00
C GLU A 83 -9.71 -20.14 12.49
N GLU A 84 -10.59 -19.35 13.11
CA GLU A 84 -10.99 -19.54 14.51
C GLU A 84 -12.50 -19.77 14.55
N PRO A 85 -12.97 -21.03 14.73
CA PRO A 85 -14.39 -21.30 14.91
C PRO A 85 -14.87 -20.89 16.31
N GLY A 86 -16.11 -20.41 16.43
CA GLY A 86 -16.70 -20.04 17.70
C GLY A 86 -18.02 -19.29 17.55
N ASP A 87 -18.50 -18.69 18.65
CA ASP A 87 -19.67 -17.78 18.63
C ASP A 87 -19.42 -16.53 17.76
N THR A 88 -18.14 -16.15 17.65
CA THR A 88 -17.60 -15.29 16.60
C THR A 88 -16.64 -16.14 15.79
N ALA A 89 -16.98 -16.42 14.53
CA ALA A 89 -16.07 -17.09 13.62
C ALA A 89 -15.12 -16.05 13.01
N ARG A 90 -13.83 -16.37 12.94
CA ARG A 90 -12.82 -15.51 12.31
C ARG A 90 -12.16 -16.23 11.16
N LEU A 91 -12.09 -15.55 10.03
CA LEU A 91 -11.38 -15.97 8.84
C LEU A 91 -10.41 -14.86 8.47
N GLY A 92 -9.14 -15.18 8.31
CA GLY A 92 -8.15 -14.16 8.00
C GLY A 92 -6.99 -14.69 7.20
N VAL A 93 -6.20 -13.74 6.69
CA VAL A 93 -4.92 -14.01 6.04
C VAL A 93 -3.88 -13.04 6.58
N ASP A 94 -2.65 -13.53 6.68
CA ASP A 94 -1.49 -12.73 7.01
C ASP A 94 -0.34 -13.20 6.13
N PHE A 95 -0.03 -12.41 5.10
CA PHE A 95 0.95 -12.74 4.08
C PHE A 95 2.06 -11.69 4.05
N LEU A 96 3.29 -12.16 4.01
CA LEU A 96 4.43 -11.44 3.49
C LEU A 96 4.51 -11.68 1.98
N ILE A 97 4.56 -10.62 1.20
CA ILE A 97 4.58 -10.65 -0.26
C ILE A 97 5.93 -10.11 -0.74
N THR A 98 6.64 -10.92 -1.52
CA THR A 98 7.93 -10.57 -2.11
C THR A 98 7.84 -10.66 -3.64
N PRO A 99 7.54 -9.55 -4.33
CA PRO A 99 7.51 -9.54 -5.80
C PRO A 99 8.93 -9.70 -6.36
N ASN A 100 9.07 -10.28 -7.54
CA ASN A 100 10.34 -10.45 -8.27
C ASN A 100 10.09 -10.26 -9.76
N GLU A 101 10.50 -9.09 -10.29
CA GLU A 101 10.22 -8.63 -11.65
C GLU A 101 8.71 -8.76 -12.01
N CYS A 102 7.83 -8.57 -11.03
CA CYS A 102 6.40 -8.82 -11.14
C CYS A 102 5.73 -7.70 -11.96
N VAL A 103 5.21 -8.03 -13.14
CA VAL A 103 4.56 -7.05 -14.01
C VAL A 103 3.06 -7.04 -13.75
N ILE A 104 2.54 -5.87 -13.35
CA ILE A 104 1.14 -5.61 -13.05
C ILE A 104 0.64 -4.42 -13.86
N ALA A 105 -0.67 -4.33 -14.07
CA ALA A 105 -1.29 -3.18 -14.72
C ALA A 105 -2.67 -2.88 -14.16
N ALA A 106 -2.98 -1.58 -14.07
CA ALA A 106 -4.31 -1.07 -13.77
C ALA A 106 -4.44 0.34 -14.38
N ASP A 107 -5.67 0.73 -14.73
CA ASP A 107 -5.97 2.05 -15.30
C ASP A 107 -5.08 2.42 -16.50
N GLU A 108 -4.77 1.44 -17.37
CA GLU A 108 -3.87 1.57 -18.54
C GLU A 108 -2.39 1.87 -18.21
N ILE A 109 -2.01 1.83 -16.93
CA ILE A 109 -0.63 2.02 -16.45
C ILE A 109 -0.03 0.66 -16.09
N GLN A 110 1.18 0.38 -16.58
CA GLN A 110 1.90 -0.86 -16.32
C GLN A 110 3.14 -0.61 -15.46
N PHE A 111 3.30 -1.40 -14.40
CA PHE A 111 4.43 -1.34 -13.49
C PHE A 111 5.19 -2.67 -13.50
N THR A 112 6.52 -2.59 -13.39
CA THR A 112 7.33 -3.72 -12.92
C THR A 112 7.62 -3.49 -11.45
N VAL A 113 7.34 -4.50 -10.63
CA VAL A 113 7.44 -4.43 -9.17
C VAL A 113 8.49 -5.43 -8.69
N ASP A 114 9.41 -4.94 -7.89
CA ASP A 114 10.54 -5.66 -7.34
C ASP A 114 10.53 -5.62 -5.80
N PRO A 115 11.31 -6.49 -5.13
CA PRO A 115 11.32 -6.52 -3.68
C PRO A 115 11.74 -5.17 -3.11
N GLY A 116 10.85 -4.52 -2.38
CA GLY A 116 11.16 -3.35 -1.54
C GLY A 116 11.26 -3.73 -0.06
N PRO A 117 10.93 -2.79 0.86
CA PRO A 117 10.71 -3.11 2.25
C PRO A 117 9.57 -4.13 2.39
N ALA A 118 9.82 -5.28 3.02
CA ALA A 118 8.86 -6.35 3.32
C ALA A 118 7.37 -5.93 3.28
N LEU A 119 6.67 -6.20 2.16
CA LEU A 119 5.25 -5.88 1.99
C LEU A 119 4.41 -6.92 2.73
N ARG A 120 3.61 -6.49 3.70
CA ARG A 120 2.72 -7.36 4.48
C ARG A 120 1.27 -6.99 4.22
N TYR A 121 0.47 -8.00 3.90
CA TYR A 121 -0.97 -7.93 3.72
C TYR A 121 -1.66 -8.71 4.83
N GLN A 122 -2.55 -8.05 5.56
CA GLN A 122 -3.36 -8.67 6.60
C GLN A 122 -4.83 -8.38 6.32
N LEU A 123 -5.67 -9.39 6.43
CA LEU A 123 -7.12 -9.26 6.30
C LEU A 123 -7.78 -10.17 7.35
N LEU A 124 -8.83 -9.67 7.99
CA LEU A 124 -9.62 -10.39 8.96
C LEU A 124 -11.10 -10.12 8.69
N VAL A 125 -11.84 -11.20 8.51
CA VAL A 125 -13.30 -11.25 8.43
C VAL A 125 -13.81 -11.86 9.72
N GLU A 126 -14.58 -11.10 10.48
CA GLU A 126 -15.26 -11.56 11.68
C GLU A 126 -16.75 -11.73 11.41
N ILE A 127 -17.29 -12.89 11.75
CA ILE A 127 -18.70 -13.24 11.61
C ILE A 127 -19.28 -13.46 13.00
N ILE A 128 -20.17 -12.58 13.45
CA ILE A 128 -20.77 -12.63 14.78
C ILE A 128 -22.13 -13.32 14.68
N ALA A 129 -22.21 -14.59 15.04
CA ALA A 129 -23.41 -15.42 14.83
C ALA A 129 -24.63 -14.92 15.63
N ALA A 130 -24.40 -14.28 16.79
CA ALA A 130 -25.48 -13.79 17.65
C ALA A 130 -26.25 -12.60 17.04
N THR A 131 -25.55 -11.73 16.30
CA THR A 131 -26.12 -10.52 15.69
C THR A 131 -26.24 -10.61 14.17
N PHE A 132 -25.68 -11.66 13.56
CA PHE A 132 -25.49 -11.77 12.11
C PHE A 132 -24.73 -10.56 11.54
N GLU A 133 -23.80 -10.00 12.31
CA GLU A 133 -22.93 -8.91 11.88
C GLU A 133 -21.65 -9.47 11.28
N PHE A 134 -21.16 -8.79 10.25
CA PHE A 134 -19.95 -9.11 9.53
C PHE A 134 -19.06 -7.88 9.56
N ASN A 135 -17.82 -8.04 10.02
CA ASN A 135 -16.83 -6.98 10.01
C ASN A 135 -15.62 -7.43 9.23
N ILE A 136 -15.14 -6.57 8.34
CA ILE A 136 -13.92 -6.80 7.57
C ILE A 136 -12.93 -5.72 7.98
N SER A 137 -11.77 -6.14 8.45
CA SER A 137 -10.66 -5.25 8.78
C SER A 137 -9.40 -5.75 8.08
N GLY A 138 -8.48 -4.85 7.78
CA GLY A 138 -7.24 -5.25 7.12
C GLY A 138 -6.17 -4.18 7.23
N MET A 139 -4.97 -4.56 6.82
CA MET A 139 -3.81 -3.69 6.84
C MET A 139 -2.85 -4.06 5.71
N ILE A 140 -2.27 -3.03 5.08
CA ILE A 140 -1.19 -3.16 4.11
C ILE A 140 -0.03 -2.30 4.61
N THR A 141 1.11 -2.92 4.92
CA THR A 141 2.30 -2.21 5.42
C THR A 141 3.55 -2.64 4.67
N GLY A 142 4.57 -1.77 4.63
CA GLY A 142 5.85 -2.06 3.98
C GLY A 142 6.02 -1.22 2.73
N GLY A 143 6.49 -1.82 1.64
CA GLY A 143 6.59 -1.13 0.36
C GLY A 143 7.16 -2.00 -0.75
N VAL A 144 7.24 -1.43 -1.93
CA VAL A 144 7.82 -2.11 -3.10
C VAL A 144 8.71 -1.15 -3.87
N ASP A 145 9.70 -1.70 -4.54
CA ASP A 145 10.41 -0.97 -5.58
C ASP A 145 9.61 -1.10 -6.88
N TRP A 146 9.50 -0.02 -7.64
CA TRP A 146 8.71 0.04 -8.85
C TRP A 146 9.52 0.64 -10.00
N THR A 147 9.18 0.19 -11.20
CA THR A 147 9.62 0.79 -12.47
C THR A 147 8.39 1.07 -13.32
N LEU A 148 8.30 2.29 -13.85
CA LEU A 148 7.27 2.77 -14.77
C LEU A 148 7.96 3.54 -15.88
N ASP A 149 7.91 3.02 -17.11
CA ASP A 149 8.65 3.53 -18.27
C ASP A 149 10.16 3.70 -17.98
N ASP A 150 10.66 4.93 -17.97
CA ASP A 150 12.06 5.29 -17.66
C ASP A 150 12.25 5.77 -16.21
N ARG A 151 11.18 5.80 -15.40
CA ARG A 151 11.21 6.15 -13.98
C ARG A 151 11.27 4.91 -13.11
N SER A 152 11.95 5.04 -11.97
CA SER A 152 11.94 4.04 -10.91
C SER A 152 11.99 4.71 -9.56
N GLY A 153 11.49 4.02 -8.54
CA GLY A 153 11.47 4.53 -7.19
C GLY A 153 11.00 3.48 -6.19
N ASN A 154 10.79 3.92 -4.97
CA ASN A 154 10.20 3.11 -3.91
C ASN A 154 8.81 3.65 -3.57
N CYS A 155 7.85 2.77 -3.34
CA CYS A 155 6.53 3.11 -2.83
C CYS A 155 6.34 2.48 -1.45
N ALA A 156 6.43 3.31 -0.40
CA ALA A 156 6.07 2.91 0.95
C ALA A 156 4.54 2.93 1.14
N MET A 157 4.01 1.95 1.87
CA MET A 157 2.59 1.74 2.10
C MET A 157 2.31 1.56 3.59
N ASN A 158 1.26 2.23 4.06
CA ASN A 158 0.68 2.03 5.38
C ASN A 158 -0.80 2.35 5.30
N LEU A 159 -1.61 1.33 4.99
CA LEU A 159 -3.05 1.45 4.77
C LEU A 159 -3.79 0.56 5.74
N THR A 160 -4.91 1.05 6.27
CA THR A 160 -5.86 0.28 7.07
C THR A 160 -7.19 0.18 6.34
N LEU A 161 -7.78 -1.01 6.32
CA LEU A 161 -9.12 -1.27 5.81
C LEU A 161 -10.10 -1.39 6.96
N GLU A 162 -11.22 -0.70 6.82
CA GLU A 162 -12.45 -0.98 7.57
C GLU A 162 -13.59 -1.11 6.56
N ALA A 163 -14.29 -2.24 6.59
CA ALA A 163 -15.41 -2.51 5.71
C ALA A 163 -16.51 -3.32 6.41
N VAL A 164 -17.75 -3.04 5.99
CA VAL A 164 -18.97 -3.70 6.47
C VAL A 164 -19.76 -4.14 5.24
N PRO A 165 -19.99 -5.44 5.05
CA PRO A 165 -20.87 -5.92 4.00
C PRO A 165 -22.33 -5.68 4.37
N ASP A 166 -23.10 -5.17 3.42
CA ASP A 166 -24.55 -5.10 3.46
C ASP A 166 -25.13 -6.34 2.78
N LEU A 167 -25.53 -7.31 3.61
CA LEU A 167 -26.09 -8.58 3.14
C LEU A 167 -27.48 -8.44 2.52
N VAL A 168 -28.17 -7.32 2.75
CA VAL A 168 -29.51 -7.10 2.19
C VAL A 168 -29.40 -6.63 0.75
N ASN A 169 -28.41 -5.77 0.48
CA ASN A 169 -28.18 -5.21 -0.86
C ASN A 169 -27.06 -5.92 -1.62
N GLU A 170 -26.42 -6.94 -1.02
CA GLU A 170 -25.27 -7.65 -1.58
C GLU A 170 -24.13 -6.68 -1.97
N THR A 171 -23.92 -5.64 -1.14
CA THR A 171 -22.88 -4.64 -1.36
C THR A 171 -21.85 -4.68 -0.25
N LEU A 172 -20.65 -4.18 -0.54
CA LEU A 172 -19.61 -3.94 0.45
C LEU A 172 -19.39 -2.44 0.59
N THR A 173 -19.54 -1.90 1.80
CA THR A 173 -19.12 -0.53 2.10
C THR A 173 -17.81 -0.60 2.86
N GLY A 174 -16.73 -0.06 2.30
CA GLY A 174 -15.45 -0.08 2.97
C GLY A 174 -14.49 0.95 2.41
N VAL A 175 -13.47 1.29 3.20
CA VAL A 175 -12.48 2.29 2.81
C VAL A 175 -11.10 1.87 3.31
N TYR A 176 -10.11 1.93 2.41
CA TYR A 176 -8.70 1.95 2.78
C TYR A 176 -8.27 3.38 3.08
N ARG A 177 -7.61 3.59 4.22
CA ARG A 177 -7.11 4.90 4.67
C ARG A 177 -5.65 4.79 5.06
N GLY A 178 -4.85 5.80 4.74
CA GLY A 178 -3.47 5.91 5.23
C GLY A 178 -2.53 6.55 4.22
N THR A 179 -1.29 6.06 4.15
CA THR A 179 -0.25 6.60 3.27
C THR A 179 0.13 5.61 2.17
N LEU A 180 0.21 6.08 0.93
CA LEU A 180 0.56 5.31 -0.26
C LEU A 180 1.54 6.10 -1.14
N CYS A 181 2.77 5.59 -1.27
CA CYS A 181 3.88 6.23 -1.99
C CYS A 181 4.15 7.70 -1.59
N GLY A 182 3.89 8.05 -0.32
CA GLY A 182 4.05 9.41 0.22
C GLY A 182 2.78 10.27 0.19
N HIS A 183 1.69 9.79 -0.41
CA HIS A 183 0.40 10.49 -0.47
C HIS A 183 -0.53 10.01 0.64
N GLU A 184 -1.28 10.93 1.27
CA GLU A 184 -2.42 10.55 2.11
C GLU A 184 -3.59 10.19 1.20
N VAL A 185 -4.12 8.97 1.34
CA VAL A 185 -5.17 8.46 0.45
C VAL A 185 -6.37 7.91 1.23
N GLU A 186 -7.52 8.01 0.58
CA GLU A 186 -8.78 7.40 0.99
C GLU A 186 -9.37 6.70 -0.25
N ILE A 187 -9.34 5.36 -0.26
CA ILE A 187 -9.71 4.55 -1.43
C ILE A 187 -10.90 3.67 -1.07
N ASP A 188 -11.94 3.69 -1.87
CA ASP A 188 -13.10 2.81 -1.69
C ASP A 188 -12.65 1.33 -1.79
N ALA A 189 -13.02 0.50 -0.81
CA ALA A 189 -12.62 -0.90 -0.75
C ALA A 189 -13.10 -1.70 -1.97
N THR A 190 -14.25 -1.34 -2.56
CA THR A 190 -14.79 -1.97 -3.78
C THR A 190 -13.88 -1.76 -4.99
N THR A 191 -13.00 -0.77 -4.93
CA THR A 191 -12.02 -0.48 -5.99
C THR A 191 -10.85 -1.47 -5.98
N LEU A 192 -10.57 -2.10 -4.83
CA LEU A 192 -9.43 -3.00 -4.63
C LEU A 192 -9.85 -4.46 -4.44
N LEU A 193 -11.08 -4.70 -3.98
CA LEU A 193 -11.62 -6.03 -3.76
C LEU A 193 -12.26 -6.55 -5.05
N VAL A 194 -11.53 -7.41 -5.75
CA VAL A 194 -12.06 -8.21 -6.88
C VAL A 194 -12.75 -9.44 -6.30
N VAL A 195 -13.78 -9.23 -5.48
CA VAL A 195 -14.61 -10.34 -4.98
C VAL A 195 -16.01 -10.08 -5.53
N ASP A 196 -16.36 -10.77 -6.62
CA ASP A 196 -17.77 -10.96 -6.97
C ASP A 196 -18.36 -11.82 -5.85
N LEU A 197 -19.06 -11.18 -4.90
CA LEU A 197 -19.83 -11.86 -3.85
C LEU A 197 -21.08 -12.51 -4.42
#